data_AF-A0A847VPA3-F1
#
_entry.id   AF-A0A847VPA3-F1
#
_cell.length_a   1.000
_cell.length_b   1.000
_cell.length_c   1.000
_cell.angle_alpha   90.00
_cell.angle_beta   90.00
_cell.angle_gamma   90.00
#
_symmetry.space_group_name_H-M   'P 1'
#
loop_
_entity.id
_entity.type
_entity.pdbx_description
1 polymer ?
#
loop_
_entity_poly.entity_id
_entity_poly.type
_entity_poly.pdbx_seq_one_letter_code
_entity_poly.pdbx_strand_id
1 'polypeptide(L)'
;MSQPFLTANPTPDRMRALVEYLSTYRDGSGNIREDDPERSTRADSRQIERCFAELFGVKPPESKSYYDFAVEINQGGGVVISAASVKSKEAANLRDFRDRSKRRRLRAYLEIANASAKDWTLCRDSGLREEDFRAHRHADRFGAAILQRQADERAAAEAKIQKQRRHAAPRRVDAQASVFLSVMYSPRDKQFQREYLVSSYPIVLPLPEHREFRGKALVGLDEHDEVLYEWYALSGSQFKYYPLIDERKYASQLFQLLKPALESLHQKAARMFGHT
;
A
#
# COMPACT_ATOMS: atom_id res chain seq x y z
N MET A 1 -0.46 -15.26 17.77
CA MET A 1 -0.74 -15.86 16.45
C MET A 1 0.00 -15.06 15.39
N SER A 2 0.65 -15.73 14.44
CA SER A 2 1.35 -15.04 13.33
C SER A 2 0.33 -14.47 12.34
N GLN A 3 0.48 -13.19 12.01
CA GLN A 3 -0.32 -12.49 11.00
C GLN A 3 0.49 -12.37 9.70
N PRO A 4 0.00 -12.89 8.56
CA PRO A 4 0.74 -12.91 7.30
C PRO A 4 1.08 -11.49 6.87
N PHE A 5 2.31 -11.24 6.41
CA PHE A 5 2.78 -9.90 6.01
C PHE A 5 2.89 -8.83 7.11
N LEU A 6 2.35 -9.04 8.32
CA LEU A 6 2.50 -8.10 9.46
C LEU A 6 3.60 -8.54 10.42
N THR A 7 3.64 -9.84 10.73
CA THR A 7 4.52 -10.42 11.76
C THR A 7 5.23 -11.69 11.29
N ALA A 8 4.91 -12.20 10.09
CA ALA A 8 5.57 -13.35 9.48
C ALA A 8 5.35 -13.37 7.95
N ASN A 9 6.17 -14.12 7.23
CA ASN A 9 5.86 -14.48 5.85
C ASN A 9 4.54 -15.26 5.78
N PRO A 10 3.74 -15.09 4.70
CA PRO A 10 2.52 -15.84 4.52
C PRO A 10 2.84 -17.34 4.36
N THR A 11 2.08 -18.19 5.05
CA THR A 11 2.09 -19.65 4.81
C THR A 11 1.49 -19.96 3.42
N PRO A 12 1.77 -21.14 2.84
CA PRO A 12 1.14 -21.57 1.58
C PRO A 12 -0.38 -21.46 1.58
N ASP A 13 -1.06 -21.81 2.67
CA ASP A 13 -2.51 -21.77 2.78
C ASP A 13 -3.06 -20.34 2.74
N ARG A 14 -2.38 -19.42 3.43
CA ARG A 14 -2.68 -17.98 3.39
C ARG A 14 -2.41 -17.39 2.00
N MET A 15 -1.39 -17.86 1.30
CA MET A 15 -1.16 -17.47 -0.10
C MET A 15 -2.27 -17.99 -1.01
N ARG A 16 -2.71 -19.24 -0.86
CA ARG A 16 -3.83 -19.79 -1.63
C ARG A 16 -5.11 -18.99 -1.41
N ALA A 17 -5.45 -18.70 -0.16
CA ALA A 17 -6.60 -17.85 0.17
C ALA A 17 -6.51 -16.47 -0.47
N LEU A 18 -5.36 -15.79 -0.38
CA LEU A 18 -5.18 -14.47 -1.01
C LEU A 18 -5.31 -14.54 -2.54
N VAL A 19 -4.74 -15.57 -3.18
CA VAL A 19 -4.88 -15.81 -4.62
C VAL A 19 -6.34 -15.98 -4.99
N GLU A 20 -7.09 -16.80 -4.25
CA GLU A 20 -8.52 -17.03 -4.48
C GLU A 20 -9.32 -15.73 -4.32
N TYR A 21 -9.12 -14.98 -3.23
CA TYR A 21 -9.81 -13.71 -2.99
C TYR A 21 -9.55 -12.67 -4.08
N LEU A 22 -8.31 -12.54 -4.55
CA LEU A 22 -8.01 -11.63 -5.66
C LEU A 22 -8.59 -12.14 -6.99
N SER A 23 -8.64 -13.47 -7.18
CA SER A 23 -9.15 -14.09 -8.39
C SER A 23 -10.67 -13.96 -8.53
N THR A 24 -11.43 -13.78 -7.44
CA THR A 24 -12.88 -13.55 -7.54
C THR A 24 -13.22 -12.31 -8.34
N TYR A 25 -12.31 -11.34 -8.43
CA TYR A 25 -12.51 -10.12 -9.22
C TYR A 25 -12.16 -10.27 -10.70
N ARG A 26 -11.86 -11.50 -11.15
CA ARG A 26 -11.63 -11.80 -12.58
C ARG A 26 -12.87 -12.33 -13.30
N ASP A 27 -13.97 -12.54 -12.57
CA ASP A 27 -15.23 -13.07 -13.09
C ASP A 27 -16.10 -12.00 -13.79
N GLY A 28 -15.62 -10.76 -13.95
CA GLY A 28 -16.42 -9.62 -14.40
C GLY A 28 -16.83 -8.66 -13.28
N SER A 29 -16.65 -9.02 -12.00
CA SER A 29 -16.98 -8.17 -10.84
C SER A 29 -15.88 -7.19 -10.42
N GLY A 30 -14.66 -7.33 -10.94
CA GLY A 30 -13.59 -6.35 -10.76
C GLY A 30 -13.90 -5.01 -11.42
N ASN A 31 -13.46 -3.92 -10.79
CA ASN A 31 -13.72 -2.56 -11.26
C ASN A 31 -12.80 -2.11 -12.40
N ILE A 32 -11.76 -2.88 -12.70
CA ILE A 32 -10.81 -2.54 -13.76
C ILE A 32 -10.93 -3.58 -14.86
N ARG A 33 -11.33 -3.13 -16.04
CA ARG A 33 -11.45 -3.96 -17.22
C ARG A 33 -10.08 -4.24 -17.82
N GLU A 34 -9.81 -5.50 -18.10
CA GLU A 34 -8.65 -5.91 -18.87
C GLU A 34 -9.00 -5.91 -20.36
N ASP A 35 -8.05 -5.50 -21.19
CA ASP A 35 -8.17 -5.48 -22.65
C ASP A 35 -7.75 -6.84 -23.23
N ASP A 36 -8.40 -7.91 -22.76
CA ASP A 36 -8.20 -9.29 -23.24
C ASP A 36 -9.45 -9.76 -24.00
N PRO A 37 -9.36 -10.85 -24.80
CA PRO A 37 -10.49 -11.31 -25.62
C PRO A 37 -11.74 -11.65 -24.79
N GLU A 38 -11.54 -12.15 -23.57
CA GLU A 38 -12.62 -12.51 -22.63
C GLU A 38 -13.19 -11.29 -21.90
N ARG A 39 -12.57 -10.11 -22.07
CA ARG A 39 -12.87 -8.85 -21.37
C ARG A 39 -12.96 -9.06 -19.86
N SER A 40 -12.02 -9.85 -19.34
CA SER A 40 -11.93 -10.13 -17.90
C SER A 40 -11.72 -8.84 -17.11
N THR A 41 -11.89 -8.92 -15.79
CA THR A 41 -11.68 -7.77 -14.91
C THR A 41 -10.61 -8.07 -13.87
N ARG A 42 -10.19 -7.04 -13.13
CA ARG A 42 -9.34 -7.18 -11.95
C ARG A 42 -9.81 -6.27 -10.83
N ALA A 43 -9.35 -6.60 -9.63
CA ALA A 43 -9.53 -5.78 -8.45
C ALA A 43 -8.90 -4.38 -8.64
N ASP A 44 -9.66 -3.35 -8.26
CA ASP A 44 -9.10 -2.02 -7.99
C ASP A 44 -8.43 -1.97 -6.61
N SER A 45 -7.87 -0.80 -6.24
CA SER A 45 -7.17 -0.66 -4.95
C SER A 45 -8.08 -0.97 -3.76
N ARG A 46 -9.37 -0.59 -3.84
CA ARG A 46 -10.33 -0.79 -2.75
C ARG A 46 -10.72 -2.25 -2.60
N GLN A 47 -10.91 -2.95 -3.71
CA GLN A 47 -11.16 -4.39 -3.73
C GLN A 47 -9.94 -5.17 -3.19
N ILE A 48 -8.72 -4.73 -3.51
CA ILE A 48 -7.48 -5.31 -2.95
C ILE A 48 -7.42 -5.11 -1.43
N GLU A 49 -7.70 -3.91 -0.91
CA GLU A 49 -7.76 -3.63 0.54
C GLU A 49 -8.72 -4.60 1.26
N ARG A 50 -9.89 -4.88 0.66
CA ARG A 50 -10.88 -5.81 1.20
C ARG A 50 -10.35 -7.25 1.26
N CYS A 51 -9.64 -7.72 0.22
CA CYS A 51 -9.02 -9.05 0.24
C CYS A 51 -8.03 -9.21 1.38
N PHE A 52 -7.21 -8.19 1.65
CA PHE A 52 -6.30 -8.22 2.78
C PHE A 52 -7.05 -8.18 4.11
N ALA A 53 -8.01 -7.27 4.27
CA ALA A 53 -8.83 -7.22 5.49
C ALA A 53 -9.47 -8.60 5.80
N GLU A 54 -10.03 -9.27 4.80
CA GLU A 54 -10.57 -10.62 4.92
C GLU A 54 -9.49 -11.66 5.30
N LEU A 55 -8.31 -11.61 4.66
CA LEU A 55 -7.18 -12.49 5.00
C LEU A 55 -6.76 -12.36 6.48
N PHE A 56 -6.90 -11.16 7.04
CA PHE A 56 -6.63 -10.85 8.45
C PHE A 56 -7.83 -11.07 9.38
N GLY A 57 -9.00 -11.45 8.85
CA GLY A 57 -10.22 -11.65 9.62
C GLY A 57 -10.79 -10.36 10.20
N VAL A 58 -10.54 -9.22 9.56
CA VAL A 58 -11.02 -7.90 9.99
C VAL A 58 -11.96 -7.29 8.97
N LYS A 59 -12.94 -6.51 9.45
CA LYS A 59 -13.82 -5.78 8.54
C LYS A 59 -13.08 -4.55 8.00
N PRO A 60 -13.05 -4.34 6.67
CA PRO A 60 -12.44 -3.15 6.10
C PRO A 60 -13.22 -1.91 6.54
N PRO A 61 -12.57 -0.89 7.13
CA PRO A 61 -13.22 0.38 7.46
C PRO A 61 -13.71 1.06 6.20
N GLU A 62 -14.92 1.62 6.21
CA GLU A 62 -15.52 2.27 5.04
C GLU A 62 -14.89 3.63 4.70
N SER A 63 -14.28 4.30 5.68
CA SER A 63 -13.62 5.60 5.51
C SER A 63 -12.12 5.46 5.26
N LYS A 64 -11.59 6.28 4.34
CA LYS A 64 -10.14 6.38 4.11
C LYS A 64 -9.45 6.99 5.34
N SER A 65 -8.40 6.34 5.80
CA SER A 65 -7.52 6.84 6.86
C SER A 65 -6.06 6.56 6.47
N TYR A 66 -5.10 6.91 7.33
CA TYR A 66 -3.70 6.55 7.11
C TYR A 66 -3.50 5.03 7.00
N TYR A 67 -4.26 4.28 7.79
CA TYR A 67 -4.35 2.83 7.73
C TYR A 67 -5.62 2.39 7.01
N ASP A 68 -5.49 1.37 6.18
CA ASP A 68 -6.60 0.75 5.47
C ASP A 68 -7.29 -0.31 6.33
N PHE A 69 -6.58 -0.92 7.29
CA PHE A 69 -7.19 -1.75 8.35
C PHE A 69 -6.24 -1.90 9.55
N ALA A 70 -6.79 -2.38 10.67
CA ALA A 70 -6.08 -2.65 11.91
C ALA A 70 -6.51 -4.00 12.48
N VAL A 71 -5.55 -4.76 12.98
CA VAL A 71 -5.72 -6.08 13.59
C VAL A 71 -5.43 -5.97 15.08
N GLU A 72 -6.40 -6.38 15.90
CA GLU A 72 -6.26 -6.43 17.34
C GLU A 72 -5.65 -7.76 17.78
N ILE A 73 -4.61 -7.68 18.61
CA ILE A 73 -3.93 -8.82 19.21
C ILE A 73 -4.00 -8.65 20.72
N ASN A 74 -4.71 -9.55 21.38
CA ASN A 74 -4.78 -9.58 22.84
C ASN A 74 -3.41 -10.00 23.40
N GLN A 75 -2.79 -9.13 24.20
CA GLN A 75 -1.53 -9.41 24.89
C GLN A 75 -1.60 -8.88 26.33
N GLY A 76 -1.41 -9.79 27.31
CA GLY A 76 -1.10 -9.43 28.70
C GLY A 76 -2.05 -8.44 29.38
N GLY A 77 -3.36 -8.50 29.12
CA GLY A 77 -4.35 -7.59 29.71
C GLY A 77 -4.59 -6.28 28.94
N GLY A 78 -3.94 -6.09 27.79
CA GLY A 78 -4.18 -5.00 26.85
C GLY A 78 -4.38 -5.50 25.41
N VAL A 79 -4.66 -4.55 24.51
CA VAL A 79 -4.82 -4.82 23.07
C VAL A 79 -3.71 -4.12 22.30
N VAL A 80 -2.84 -4.91 21.67
CA VAL A 80 -1.84 -4.41 20.73
C VAL A 80 -2.45 -4.40 19.33
N ILE A 81 -2.25 -3.31 18.61
CA ILE A 81 -2.82 -3.13 17.28
C ILE A 81 -1.71 -3.14 16.24
N SER A 82 -1.79 -4.06 15.29
CA SER A 82 -0.98 -4.07 14.07
C SER A 82 -1.83 -3.49 12.94
N ALA A 83 -1.37 -2.43 12.28
CA ALA A 83 -2.14 -1.76 11.24
C ALA A 83 -1.42 -1.78 9.90
N ALA A 84 -2.19 -1.75 8.81
CA ALA A 84 -1.65 -1.82 7.46
C ALA A 84 -2.18 -0.70 6.58
N SER A 85 -1.33 -0.21 5.67
CA SER A 85 -1.71 0.68 4.58
C SER A 85 -1.33 0.01 3.26
N VAL A 86 -2.33 -0.40 2.47
CA VAL A 86 -2.20 -1.17 1.24
C VAL A 86 -2.09 -0.25 0.05
N LYS A 87 -1.15 -0.52 -0.85
CA LYS A 87 -0.95 0.24 -2.09
C LYS A 87 -0.70 -0.73 -3.23
N SER A 88 -1.41 -0.54 -4.34
CA SER A 88 -1.29 -1.39 -5.53
C SER A 88 -0.82 -0.60 -6.74
N LYS A 89 0.10 -1.17 -7.53
CA LYS A 89 0.61 -0.51 -8.74
C LYS A 89 1.10 -1.50 -9.79
N GLU A 90 0.86 -1.16 -11.07
CA GLU A 90 1.51 -1.85 -12.18
C GLU A 90 2.98 -1.45 -12.26
N ALA A 91 3.88 -2.42 -12.30
CA ALA A 91 5.31 -2.20 -12.43
C ALA A 91 5.84 -2.90 -13.69
N ALA A 92 6.27 -2.10 -14.66
CA ALA A 92 6.73 -2.56 -15.97
C ALA A 92 7.86 -3.61 -15.87
N ASN A 93 8.74 -3.43 -14.89
CA ASN A 93 9.91 -4.26 -14.63
C ASN A 93 9.69 -5.32 -13.53
N LEU A 94 8.46 -5.60 -13.08
CA LEU A 94 8.24 -6.57 -12.00
C LEU A 94 8.85 -7.95 -12.32
N ARG A 95 8.88 -8.35 -13.59
CA ARG A 95 9.43 -9.64 -14.02
C ARG A 95 10.95 -9.76 -13.82
N ASP A 96 11.65 -8.65 -13.68
CA ASP A 96 13.07 -8.63 -13.33
C ASP A 96 13.31 -9.21 -11.91
N PHE A 97 12.27 -9.36 -11.09
CA PHE A 97 12.34 -10.05 -9.80
C PHE A 97 12.91 -11.47 -9.90
N ARG A 98 12.71 -12.16 -11.04
CA ARG A 98 13.26 -13.52 -11.28
C ARG A 98 14.79 -13.52 -11.42
N ASP A 99 15.36 -12.41 -11.86
CA ASP A 99 16.80 -12.25 -12.04
C ASP A 99 17.39 -11.64 -10.76
N ARG A 100 18.24 -12.41 -10.07
CA ARG A 100 18.86 -11.98 -8.81
C ARG A 100 19.67 -10.69 -8.95
N SER A 101 20.32 -10.46 -10.11
CA SER A 101 21.14 -9.27 -10.34
C SER A 101 20.28 -8.00 -10.45
N LYS A 102 19.14 -8.10 -11.13
CA LYS A 102 18.21 -6.98 -11.34
C LYS A 102 17.30 -6.73 -10.15
N ARG A 103 16.89 -7.81 -9.47
CA ARG A 103 16.03 -7.74 -8.28
C ARG A 103 16.59 -6.81 -7.19
N ARG A 104 17.92 -6.74 -7.04
CA ARG A 104 18.60 -5.85 -6.08
C ARG A 104 18.33 -4.36 -6.30
N ARG A 105 17.94 -3.97 -7.52
CA ARG A 105 17.60 -2.58 -7.88
C ARG A 105 16.10 -2.35 -8.03
N LEU A 106 15.30 -3.42 -7.93
CA LEU A 106 13.86 -3.31 -8.07
C LEU A 106 13.28 -2.64 -6.82
N ARG A 107 12.44 -1.61 -7.02
CA ARG A 107 11.76 -0.89 -5.95
C ARG A 107 10.27 -1.13 -5.99
N ALA A 108 9.65 -1.12 -4.82
CA ALA A 108 8.21 -1.01 -4.72
C ALA A 108 7.76 0.40 -5.10
N TYR A 109 6.47 0.54 -5.42
CA TYR A 109 5.83 1.84 -5.61
C TYR A 109 4.72 1.99 -4.58
N LEU A 110 4.84 2.98 -3.70
CA LEU A 110 3.87 3.27 -2.66
C LEU A 110 3.49 4.76 -2.74
N GLU A 111 2.28 5.08 -3.19
CA GLU A 111 1.74 6.43 -3.06
C GLU A 111 1.11 6.60 -1.68
N ILE A 112 1.83 7.27 -0.78
CA ILE A 112 1.49 7.32 0.65
C ILE A 112 0.38 8.33 0.90
N ALA A 113 0.46 9.50 0.28
CA ALA A 113 -0.48 10.58 0.51
C ALA A 113 -0.66 11.47 -0.73
N ASN A 114 -1.83 12.09 -0.79
CA ASN A 114 -2.19 13.15 -1.71
C ASN A 114 -3.00 14.17 -0.91
N ALA A 115 -2.34 15.23 -0.43
CA ALA A 115 -2.93 16.11 0.59
C ALA A 115 -2.46 17.57 0.47
N SER A 116 -2.53 18.14 -0.74
CA SER A 116 -2.05 19.50 -1.06
C SER A 116 -2.34 20.56 0.01
N ALA A 117 -3.61 20.71 0.43
CA ALA A 117 -3.97 21.73 1.41
C ALA A 117 -3.26 21.55 2.76
N LYS A 118 -3.14 20.31 3.25
CA LYS A 118 -2.46 20.00 4.53
C LYS A 118 -0.95 20.20 4.40
N ASP A 119 -0.37 19.72 3.31
CA ASP A 119 1.08 19.75 3.10
C ASP A 119 1.60 21.19 2.96
N TRP A 120 0.87 22.02 2.19
CA TRP A 120 1.20 23.44 2.08
C TRP A 120 0.93 24.23 3.35
N THR A 121 -0.01 23.80 4.20
CA THR A 121 -0.20 24.44 5.51
C THR A 121 1.06 24.27 6.37
N LEU A 122 1.55 23.04 6.51
CA LEU A 122 2.77 22.80 7.28
C LEU A 122 4.02 23.47 6.68
N CYS A 123 4.11 23.53 5.34
CA CYS A 123 5.19 24.27 4.68
C CYS A 123 5.16 25.76 5.03
N ARG A 124 3.97 26.39 4.99
CA ARG A 124 3.81 27.81 5.34
C ARG A 124 4.12 28.07 6.81
N ASP A 125 3.69 27.20 7.71
CA ASP A 125 3.99 27.29 9.15
C ASP A 125 5.50 27.20 9.41
N SER A 126 6.22 26.51 8.52
CA SER A 126 7.68 26.42 8.52
C SER A 126 8.36 27.54 7.74
N GLY A 127 7.63 28.56 7.27
CA GLY A 127 8.15 29.70 6.51
C GLY A 127 8.55 29.39 5.06
N LEU A 128 8.04 28.31 4.47
CA LEU A 128 8.29 27.91 3.08
C LEU A 128 7.09 28.29 2.19
N ARG A 129 7.38 28.80 0.99
CA ARG A 129 6.36 29.25 0.04
C ARG A 129 6.40 28.45 -1.26
N GLU A 130 5.30 28.48 -2.00
CA GLU A 130 5.23 27.83 -3.31
C GLU A 130 6.29 28.36 -4.29
N GLU A 131 6.58 29.67 -4.22
CA GLU A 131 7.64 30.32 -4.98
C GLU A 131 9.02 29.72 -4.69
N ASP A 132 9.31 29.37 -3.43
CA ASP A 132 10.56 28.72 -3.06
C ASP A 132 10.68 27.34 -3.70
N PHE A 133 9.56 26.59 -3.73
CA PHE A 133 9.51 25.30 -4.40
C PHE A 133 9.72 25.45 -5.91
N ARG A 134 9.04 26.40 -6.55
CA ARG A 134 9.19 26.68 -8.00
C ARG A 134 10.61 27.13 -8.36
N ALA A 135 11.28 27.84 -7.45
CA ALA A 135 12.66 28.28 -7.60
C ALA A 135 13.69 27.24 -7.10
N HIS A 136 13.25 26.03 -6.73
CA HIS A 136 14.11 24.96 -6.22
C HIS A 136 14.99 25.37 -5.01
N ARG A 137 14.44 26.16 -4.09
CA ARG A 137 15.11 26.58 -2.85
C ARG A 137 14.73 25.68 -1.68
N HIS A 138 15.64 25.55 -0.72
CA HIS A 138 15.38 24.91 0.58
C HIS A 138 14.92 23.45 0.54
N ALA A 139 15.53 22.62 -0.33
CA ALA A 139 15.19 21.20 -0.49
C ALA A 139 15.09 20.45 0.85
N ASP A 140 16.06 20.66 1.75
CA ASP A 140 16.06 20.03 3.07
C ASP A 140 14.88 20.42 3.94
N ARG A 141 14.52 21.70 3.96
CA ARG A 141 13.40 22.19 4.78
C ARG A 141 12.07 21.68 4.25
N PHE A 142 11.89 21.66 2.93
CA PHE A 142 10.69 21.05 2.34
C PHE A 142 10.60 19.55 2.64
N GLY A 143 11.71 18.81 2.51
CA GLY A 143 11.68 17.37 2.75
C GLY A 143 11.45 17.04 4.23
N ALA A 144 12.05 17.81 5.14
CA ALA A 144 11.78 17.68 6.57
C ALA A 144 10.30 17.96 6.89
N ALA A 145 9.72 19.03 6.32
CA ALA A 145 8.31 19.36 6.52
C ALA A 145 7.39 18.23 6.04
N ILE A 146 7.63 17.68 4.85
CA ILE A 146 6.75 16.62 4.32
C ILE A 146 6.88 15.30 5.08
N LEU A 147 8.07 14.92 5.53
CA LEU A 147 8.23 13.75 6.39
C LEU A 147 7.54 13.95 7.74
N GLN A 148 7.64 15.15 8.35
CA GLN A 148 6.92 15.50 9.57
C GLN A 148 5.40 15.38 9.37
N ARG A 149 4.88 15.90 8.26
CA ARG A 149 3.46 15.76 7.90
C ARG A 149 3.01 14.29 7.85
N GLN A 150 3.82 13.38 7.31
CA GLN A 150 3.47 11.95 7.30
C GLN A 150 3.46 11.36 8.71
N ALA A 151 4.42 11.76 9.55
CA ALA A 151 4.47 11.35 10.95
C ALA A 151 3.25 11.85 11.75
N ASP A 152 2.84 13.11 11.54
CA ASP A 152 1.69 13.71 12.22
C ASP A 152 0.36 13.04 11.85
N GLU A 153 0.16 12.73 10.57
CA GLU A 153 -1.07 12.02 10.14
C GLU A 153 -1.11 10.60 10.67
N ARG A 154 0.04 9.90 10.72
CA ARG A 154 0.14 8.60 11.38
C ARG A 154 -0.24 8.71 12.85
N ALA A 155 0.38 9.63 13.59
CA ALA A 155 0.10 9.84 15.01
C ALA A 155 -1.38 10.20 15.27
N ALA A 156 -1.98 11.03 14.41
CA ALA A 156 -3.39 11.36 14.48
C ALA A 156 -4.30 10.15 14.22
N ALA A 157 -3.94 9.28 13.28
CA ALA A 157 -4.66 8.03 13.03
C ALA A 157 -4.55 7.06 14.21
N GLU A 158 -3.34 6.89 14.76
CA GLU A 158 -3.10 6.04 15.94
C GLU A 158 -3.89 6.55 17.15
N ALA A 159 -3.91 7.86 17.41
CA ALA A 159 -4.70 8.46 18.49
C ALA A 159 -6.21 8.23 18.32
N LYS A 160 -6.73 8.25 17.09
CA LYS A 160 -8.14 7.91 16.81
C LYS A 160 -8.44 6.45 17.13
N ILE A 161 -7.56 5.53 16.72
CA ILE A 161 -7.70 4.10 17.01
C ILE A 161 -7.74 3.85 18.52
N GLN A 162 -6.86 4.50 19.29
CA GLN A 162 -6.83 4.38 20.75
C GLN A 162 -8.14 4.83 21.41
N LYS A 163 -8.80 5.87 20.87
CA LYS A 163 -10.03 6.47 21.42
C LYS A 163 -11.33 5.74 21.05
N GLN A 164 -11.31 4.81 20.10
CA GLN A 164 -12.54 4.20 19.56
C GLN A 164 -13.37 3.36 20.55
N ARG A 165 -12.86 3.03 21.75
CA ARG A 165 -13.63 2.31 22.79
C ARG A 165 -13.30 2.83 24.20
N ARG A 166 -14.12 3.77 24.71
CA ARG A 166 -13.94 4.42 26.03
C ARG A 166 -13.97 3.48 27.24
N HIS A 167 -14.54 2.28 27.12
CA HIS A 167 -14.69 1.31 28.21
C HIS A 167 -13.95 -0.01 27.97
N ALA A 168 -12.99 -0.04 27.03
CA ALA A 168 -12.22 -1.25 26.73
C ALA A 168 -10.83 -1.21 27.39
N ALA A 169 -10.17 -2.37 27.41
CA ALA A 169 -8.77 -2.49 27.77
C ALA A 169 -7.89 -1.48 26.99
N PRO A 170 -6.79 -1.00 27.58
CA PRO A 170 -5.90 -0.04 26.93
C PRO A 170 -5.42 -0.59 25.57
N ARG A 171 -5.62 0.22 24.53
CA ARG A 171 -5.25 -0.10 23.14
C ARG A 171 -3.99 0.68 22.79
N ARG A 172 -3.01 0.01 22.19
CA ARG A 172 -1.80 0.66 21.68
C ARG A 172 -1.50 0.16 20.28
N VAL A 173 -1.29 1.09 19.34
CA VAL A 173 -0.76 0.73 18.02
C VAL A 173 0.74 0.45 18.18
N ASP A 174 1.17 -0.70 17.68
CA ASP A 174 2.57 -1.05 17.59
C ASP A 174 3.08 -0.69 16.19
N ALA A 175 3.88 0.37 16.12
CA ALA A 175 4.49 0.82 14.88
C ALA A 175 5.46 -0.24 14.28
N GLN A 176 6.07 -1.09 15.11
CA GLN A 176 6.96 -2.16 14.62
C GLN A 176 6.19 -3.32 14.01
N ALA A 177 4.95 -3.54 14.44
CA ALA A 177 4.05 -4.54 13.86
C ALA A 177 3.15 -3.98 12.75
N SER A 178 3.22 -2.67 12.50
CA SER A 178 2.43 -1.98 11.47
C SER A 178 3.27 -1.75 10.20
N VAL A 179 2.63 -1.86 9.04
CA VAL A 179 3.35 -1.92 7.75
C VAL A 179 2.64 -1.17 6.62
N PHE A 180 3.41 -0.76 5.63
CA PHE A 180 2.89 -0.57 4.27
C PHE A 180 2.87 -1.93 3.56
N LEU A 181 1.74 -2.30 2.95
CA LEU A 181 1.64 -3.45 2.05
C LEU A 181 1.68 -2.98 0.61
N SER A 182 2.76 -3.32 -0.11
CA SER A 182 2.86 -3.11 -1.55
C SER A 182 2.32 -4.33 -2.29
N VAL A 183 1.40 -4.11 -3.22
CA VAL A 183 0.86 -5.10 -4.15
C VAL A 183 1.25 -4.68 -5.57
N MET A 184 2.38 -5.18 -6.02
CA MET A 184 2.85 -4.93 -7.38
C MET A 184 2.28 -5.97 -8.33
N TYR A 185 1.97 -5.55 -9.55
CA TYR A 185 1.61 -6.47 -10.62
C TYR A 185 2.29 -6.10 -11.92
N SER A 186 2.62 -7.10 -12.73
CA SER A 186 3.29 -6.88 -14.02
C SER A 186 2.29 -6.38 -15.07
N PRO A 187 2.76 -5.76 -16.16
CA PRO A 187 2.00 -5.70 -17.39
C PRO A 187 1.59 -7.10 -17.83
N ARG A 188 0.55 -7.21 -18.64
CA ARG A 188 0.11 -8.50 -19.17
C ARG A 188 1.16 -9.13 -20.07
N ASP A 189 1.23 -10.46 -20.03
CA ASP A 189 1.97 -11.24 -21.02
C ASP A 189 1.08 -11.59 -22.23
N LYS A 190 1.66 -12.37 -23.15
CA LYS A 190 0.99 -12.85 -24.37
C LYS A 190 -0.17 -13.82 -24.08
N GLN A 191 -0.25 -14.37 -22.87
CA GLN A 191 -1.30 -15.26 -22.40
C GLN A 191 -2.37 -14.51 -21.58
N PHE A 192 -2.32 -13.16 -21.59
CA PHE A 192 -3.21 -12.28 -20.84
C PHE A 192 -3.15 -12.53 -19.33
N GLN A 193 -2.00 -12.97 -18.82
CA GLN A 193 -1.76 -13.12 -17.39
C GLN A 193 -0.86 -12.01 -16.85
N ARG A 194 -1.01 -11.77 -15.55
CA ARG A 194 -0.17 -10.87 -14.76
C ARG A 194 0.48 -11.67 -13.66
N GLU A 195 1.69 -11.28 -13.31
CA GLU A 195 2.34 -11.74 -12.11
C GLU A 195 2.17 -10.71 -11.02
N TYR A 196 2.00 -11.17 -9.79
CA TYR A 196 1.78 -10.35 -8.61
C TYR A 196 2.88 -10.61 -7.59
N LEU A 197 3.23 -9.57 -6.85
CA LEU A 197 4.16 -9.64 -5.73
C LEU A 197 3.60 -8.82 -4.57
N VAL A 198 3.57 -9.41 -3.38
CA VAL A 198 3.17 -8.72 -2.15
C VAL A 198 4.38 -8.59 -1.24
N SER A 199 4.64 -7.35 -0.80
CA SER A 199 5.78 -7.02 0.07
C SER A 199 5.33 -6.09 1.19
N SER A 200 5.80 -6.33 2.42
CA SER A 200 5.55 -5.45 3.56
C SER A 200 6.78 -4.58 3.87
N TYR A 201 6.57 -3.31 4.17
CA TYR A 201 7.61 -2.37 4.60
C TYR A 201 7.22 -1.72 5.93
N PRO A 202 8.18 -1.27 6.76
CA PRO A 202 7.87 -0.57 8.00
C PRO A 202 6.94 0.62 7.76
N ILE A 203 5.96 0.84 8.65
CA ILE A 203 5.07 2.00 8.54
C ILE A 203 5.81 3.33 8.85
N VAL A 204 6.88 3.25 9.63
CA VAL A 204 7.73 4.40 9.91
C VAL A 204 8.66 4.59 8.72
N LEU A 205 8.52 5.73 8.06
CA LEU A 205 9.32 6.08 6.89
C LEU A 205 10.77 6.33 7.30
N PRO A 206 11.77 5.71 6.64
CA PRO A 206 13.17 6.05 6.85
C PRO A 206 13.47 7.51 6.46
N LEU A 207 14.56 8.06 6.99
CA LEU A 207 15.06 9.35 6.55
C LEU A 207 15.89 9.14 5.27
N PRO A 208 15.74 10.00 4.24
CA PRO A 208 16.68 10.01 3.13
C PRO A 208 18.03 10.56 3.57
N GLU A 209 19.11 10.11 2.94
CA GLU A 209 20.48 10.60 3.15
C GLU A 209 20.62 12.05 2.68
N HIS A 210 20.03 12.36 1.52
CA HIS A 210 20.06 13.70 0.94
C HIS A 210 18.77 14.00 0.18
N ARG A 211 18.55 15.28 -0.07
CA ARG A 211 17.33 15.80 -0.71
C ARG A 211 17.68 16.81 -1.77
N GLU A 212 17.04 16.71 -2.92
CA GLU A 212 17.25 17.64 -4.01
C GLU A 212 16.01 17.79 -4.90
N PHE A 213 15.97 18.86 -5.68
CA PHE A 213 14.93 19.03 -6.68
C PHE A 213 15.33 18.33 -7.98
N ARG A 214 14.49 17.41 -8.47
CA ARG A 214 14.62 16.79 -9.80
C ARG A 214 13.37 17.08 -10.62
N GLY A 215 13.51 17.91 -11.66
CA GLY A 215 12.39 18.27 -12.53
C GLY A 215 11.28 18.98 -11.77
N LYS A 216 10.13 18.33 -11.57
CA LYS A 216 8.95 18.87 -10.87
C LYS A 216 8.79 18.36 -9.44
N ALA A 217 9.70 17.52 -8.97
CA ALA A 217 9.60 16.85 -7.69
C ALA A 217 10.75 17.28 -6.77
N LEU A 218 10.44 17.33 -5.47
CA LEU A 218 11.47 17.17 -4.45
C LEU A 218 11.71 15.67 -4.28
N VAL A 219 12.97 15.28 -4.32
CA VAL A 219 13.40 13.89 -4.25
C VAL A 219 14.21 13.68 -2.97
N GLY A 220 13.90 12.62 -2.24
CA GLY A 220 14.74 12.08 -1.17
C GLY A 220 15.48 10.86 -1.69
N LEU A 221 16.77 10.80 -1.43
CA LEU A 221 17.67 9.79 -1.97
C LEU A 221 18.22 8.93 -0.82
N ASP A 222 18.44 7.64 -1.08
CA ASP A 222 19.02 6.73 -0.09
C ASP A 222 20.56 6.70 -0.16
N GLU A 223 21.17 5.77 0.59
CA GLU A 223 22.63 5.56 0.67
C GLU A 223 23.28 5.13 -0.66
N HIS A 224 22.48 4.85 -1.69
CA HIS A 224 22.96 4.47 -3.02
C HIS A 224 22.69 5.57 -4.07
N ASP A 225 22.33 6.79 -3.65
CA ASP A 225 21.92 7.90 -4.51
C ASP A 225 20.69 7.60 -5.39
N GLU A 226 19.90 6.60 -4.99
CA GLU A 226 18.70 6.16 -5.68
C GLU A 226 17.45 6.75 -5.04
N VAL A 227 16.39 6.89 -5.84
CA VAL A 227 15.14 7.53 -5.41
C VAL A 227 14.45 6.72 -4.32
N LEU A 228 14.41 7.27 -3.11
CA LEU A 228 13.66 6.74 -1.96
C LEU A 228 12.28 7.41 -1.86
N TYR A 229 12.22 8.71 -2.09
CA TYR A 229 11.01 9.51 -2.02
C TYR A 229 10.86 10.44 -3.21
N GLU A 230 9.62 10.68 -3.63
CA GLU A 230 9.29 11.80 -4.50
C GLU A 230 8.08 12.54 -3.94
N TRP A 231 8.18 13.87 -3.96
CA TRP A 231 7.09 14.75 -3.61
C TRP A 231 6.79 15.73 -4.74
N TYR A 232 5.58 15.60 -5.31
CA TYR A 232 5.08 16.45 -6.39
C TYR A 232 4.18 17.55 -5.83
N ALA A 233 4.78 18.55 -5.17
CA ALA A 233 4.06 19.61 -4.44
C ALA A 233 3.01 20.37 -5.28
N LEU A 234 3.30 20.55 -6.57
CA LEU A 234 2.45 21.30 -7.52
C LEU A 234 1.47 20.41 -8.30
N SER A 235 1.43 19.10 -8.03
CA SER A 235 0.54 18.14 -8.70
C SER A 235 -0.24 17.36 -7.65
N GLY A 236 -1.14 18.05 -6.96
CA GLY A 236 -1.93 17.47 -5.87
C GLY A 236 -1.13 17.15 -4.61
N SER A 237 0.18 17.44 -4.57
CA SER A 237 1.05 17.10 -3.44
C SER A 237 1.10 15.59 -3.21
N GLN A 238 1.36 14.85 -4.29
CA GLN A 238 1.56 13.40 -4.22
C GLN A 238 2.89 13.10 -3.54
N PHE A 239 2.87 12.38 -2.43
CA PHE A 239 4.05 11.88 -1.73
C PHE A 239 4.18 10.37 -1.96
N LYS A 240 5.30 9.98 -2.58
CA LYS A 240 5.58 8.61 -3.02
C LYS A 240 6.82 8.08 -2.33
N TYR A 241 6.80 6.79 -2.01
CA TYR A 241 7.86 6.04 -1.36
C TYR A 241 8.24 4.82 -2.20
N TYR A 242 9.55 4.60 -2.36
CA TYR A 242 10.14 3.60 -3.24
C TYR A 242 11.18 2.74 -2.50
N PRO A 243 10.77 1.90 -1.53
CA PRO A 243 11.70 1.01 -0.86
C PRO A 243 12.24 -0.07 -1.80
N LEU A 244 13.45 -0.55 -1.53
CA LEU A 244 14.01 -1.68 -2.25
C LEU A 244 13.20 -2.94 -1.96
N ILE A 245 12.94 -3.72 -3.00
CA ILE A 245 12.26 -5.01 -2.87
C ILE A 245 13.02 -5.95 -1.93
N ASP A 246 14.36 -5.88 -1.88
CA ASP A 246 15.15 -6.74 -0.99
C ASP A 246 15.13 -6.33 0.50
N GLU A 247 14.60 -5.14 0.82
CA GLU A 247 14.43 -4.66 2.21
C GLU A 247 13.06 -5.01 2.80
N ARG A 248 12.23 -5.75 2.07
CA ARG A 248 10.90 -6.16 2.53
C ARG A 248 10.99 -7.02 3.79
N LYS A 249 10.15 -6.71 4.77
CA LYS A 249 10.11 -7.42 6.07
C LYS A 249 9.51 -8.82 5.93
N TYR A 250 8.38 -8.91 5.24
CA TYR A 250 7.65 -10.14 4.95
C TYR A 250 7.09 -10.06 3.53
N ALA A 251 7.00 -11.18 2.84
CA ALA A 251 6.71 -11.17 1.41
C ALA A 251 6.20 -12.48 0.83
N SER A 252 5.55 -12.38 -0.32
CA SER A 252 5.28 -13.51 -1.19
C SER A 252 6.44 -13.74 -2.18
N GLN A 253 6.41 -14.89 -2.85
CA GLN A 253 7.05 -15.03 -4.17
C GLN A 253 6.15 -14.40 -5.25
N LEU A 254 6.61 -14.37 -6.50
CA LEU A 254 5.73 -14.08 -7.63
C LEU A 254 4.63 -15.15 -7.70
N PHE A 255 3.39 -14.71 -7.94
CA PHE A 255 2.25 -15.58 -8.16
C PHE A 255 1.35 -15.05 -9.27
N GLN A 256 0.47 -15.91 -9.78
CA GLN A 256 -0.56 -15.55 -10.75
C GLN A 256 -1.93 -15.75 -10.15
N LEU A 257 -2.91 -15.00 -10.65
CA LEU A 257 -4.30 -15.21 -10.29
C LEU A 257 -4.92 -16.34 -11.10
N LEU A 258 -5.87 -17.03 -10.50
CA LEU A 258 -6.68 -18.06 -11.16
C LEU A 258 -7.61 -17.39 -12.18
N LYS A 259 -8.04 -18.14 -13.19
CA LYS A 259 -9.10 -17.72 -14.13
C LYS A 259 -10.41 -18.38 -13.69
N PRO A 260 -11.31 -17.68 -12.98
CA PRO A 260 -12.59 -18.25 -12.59
C PRO A 260 -13.47 -18.46 -13.82
N ALA A 261 -14.47 -19.33 -13.71
CA ALA A 261 -15.55 -19.38 -14.69
C ALA A 261 -16.32 -18.05 -14.69
N LEU A 262 -16.70 -17.57 -15.88
CA LEU A 262 -17.52 -16.38 -16.01
C LEU A 262 -18.98 -16.75 -15.75
N GLU A 263 -19.55 -16.23 -14.66
CA GLU A 263 -20.98 -16.38 -14.34
C GLU A 263 -21.73 -15.12 -14.80
N SER A 264 -22.83 -15.29 -15.52
CA SER A 264 -23.78 -14.19 -15.77
C SER A 264 -24.42 -13.72 -14.47
N LEU A 265 -24.92 -12.48 -14.44
CA LEU A 265 -25.66 -11.96 -13.27
C LEU A 265 -26.83 -12.85 -12.87
N HIS A 266 -27.52 -13.45 -13.86
CA HIS A 266 -28.61 -14.39 -13.61
C HIS A 266 -28.11 -15.67 -12.92
N GLN A 267 -27.04 -16.30 -13.43
CA GLN A 267 -26.44 -17.48 -12.79
C GLN A 267 -25.96 -17.19 -11.36
N LYS A 268 -25.35 -16.02 -11.14
CA LYS A 268 -24.89 -15.57 -9.83
C LYS A 268 -26.07 -15.36 -8.87
N ALA A 269 -27.15 -14.72 -9.33
CA ALA A 269 -28.37 -14.53 -8.56
C ALA A 269 -29.07 -15.85 -8.22
N ALA A 270 -29.14 -16.79 -9.16
CA ALA A 270 -29.68 -18.13 -8.96
C ALA A 270 -28.90 -18.89 -7.88
N ARG A 271 -27.56 -18.86 -7.94
CA ARG A 271 -26.70 -19.52 -6.96
C ARG A 271 -26.75 -18.89 -5.56
N MET A 272 -26.81 -17.57 -5.49
CA MET A 272 -26.74 -16.85 -4.20
C MET A 272 -28.11 -16.72 -3.51
N PHE A 273 -29.20 -16.63 -4.28
CA PHE A 273 -30.54 -16.32 -3.75
C PHE A 273 -31.61 -17.32 -4.18
N GLY A 274 -31.29 -18.33 -5.00
CA GLY A 274 -32.26 -19.33 -5.46
C GLY A 274 -33.26 -18.82 -6.49
N HIS A 275 -32.99 -17.70 -7.17
CA HIS A 275 -33.85 -17.21 -8.23
C HIS A 275 -33.76 -18.11 -9.48
N THR A 276 -34.87 -18.77 -9.83
CA THR A 276 -35.10 -19.43 -11.13
C THR A 276 -35.52 -18.43 -12.19
#